data_AF-A0A3B0JCH9-F1
#
_entry.id   AF-A0A3B0JCH9-F1
#
_cell.length_a   1.000
_cell.length_b   1.000
_cell.length_c   1.000
_cell.angle_alpha   90.00
_cell.angle_beta   90.00
_cell.angle_gamma   90.00
#
_symmetry.space_group_name_H-M   'P 1'
#
loop_
_entity.id
_entity.type
_entity.pdbx_description
1 polymer ?
#
loop_
_entity_poly.entity_id
_entity_poly.type
_entity_poly.pdbx_seq_one_letter_code
_entity_poly.pdbx_strand_id
1 'polypeptide(L)' 'MSKITKTELMTFKTDNLGVKLQETIYQNKPVFFAVELAKALGYADPHDALNNHCKSLIKLNSGETTELNLGFLP' A
#
# COMPACT_ATOMS: atom_id res chain seq x y z
N MET A 1 -21.66 -8.57 -13.26
CA MET A 1 -20.35 -8.28 -13.88
C MET A 1 -19.83 -6.99 -13.27
N SER A 2 -19.11 -7.08 -12.15
CA SER A 2 -18.57 -5.91 -11.47
C SER A 2 -17.38 -5.40 -12.29
N LYS A 3 -17.48 -4.17 -12.79
CA LYS A 3 -16.39 -3.47 -13.48
C LYS A 3 -15.17 -3.49 -12.55
N ILE A 4 -14.11 -4.16 -12.98
CA ILE A 4 -12.80 -4.05 -12.35
C ILE A 4 -12.34 -2.63 -12.66
N THR A 5 -12.50 -1.72 -11.69
CA THR A 5 -11.85 -0.41 -11.73
C THR A 5 -10.36 -0.65 -11.71
N LYS A 6 -9.71 -0.43 -12.85
CA LYS A 6 -8.25 -0.44 -12.98
C LYS A 6 -7.69 0.51 -11.91
N THR A 7 -7.07 -0.08 -10.90
CA THR A 7 -6.45 0.60 -9.76
C THR A 7 -5.16 1.25 -10.27
N GLU A 8 -5.22 2.54 -10.62
CA GLU A 8 -4.04 3.27 -11.10
C GLU A 8 -3.10 3.54 -9.94
N LEU A 9 -1.86 3.04 -10.05
CA LEU A 9 -0.84 3.23 -9.04
C LEU A 9 -0.17 4.59 -9.25
N MET A 10 -0.33 5.48 -8.29
CA MET A 10 0.24 6.82 -8.29
C MET A 10 1.42 6.87 -7.30
N THR A 11 2.36 7.79 -7.53
CA THR A 11 3.47 8.02 -6.60
C THR A 11 3.21 9.30 -5.83
N PHE A 12 3.12 9.19 -4.50
CA PHE A 12 3.11 10.33 -3.60
C PHE A 12 4.53 10.63 -3.09
N LYS A 13 4.91 11.90 -3.08
CA LYS A 13 6.20 12.39 -2.57
C LYS A 13 5.94 13.51 -1.58
N THR A 14 6.56 13.41 -0.41
CA THR A 14 6.61 14.51 0.55
C THR A 14 8.06 14.93 0.73
N ASP A 15 8.40 16.11 0.22
CA ASP A 15 9.76 16.68 0.30
C ASP A 15 10.21 16.91 1.76
N ASN A 16 9.25 17.12 2.66
CA ASN A 16 9.51 17.41 4.07
C ASN A 16 9.87 16.18 4.92
N LEU A 17 9.53 14.98 4.45
CA LEU A 17 9.74 13.71 5.14
C LEU A 17 10.70 12.78 4.38
N GLY A 18 11.05 13.14 3.13
CA GLY A 18 11.90 12.32 2.26
C GLY A 18 11.26 10.99 1.84
N VAL A 19 9.95 10.84 2.05
CA VAL A 19 9.23 9.59 1.81
C VAL A 19 8.57 9.63 0.43
N LYS A 20 8.78 8.57 -0.36
CA LYS A 20 8.12 8.30 -1.64
C LYS A 20 7.29 7.03 -1.48
N LEU A 21 5.97 7.14 -1.65
CA LEU A 21 5.03 6.02 -1.50
C LEU A 21 4.30 5.76 -2.80
N GLN A 22 3.99 4.50 -3.06
CA GLN A 22 2.99 4.15 -4.04
C GLN A 22 1.61 4.13 -3.39
N GLU A 23 0.66 4.82 -4.01
CA GLU A 23 -0.71 4.98 -3.56
C GLU A 23 -1.69 4.57 -4.66
N THR A 24 -2.90 4.20 -4.27
CA THR A 24 -3.98 3.94 -5.21
C THR A 24 -5.36 4.07 -4.57
N ILE A 25 -6.42 3.91 -5.35
CA ILE A 25 -7.80 3.95 -4.87
C ILE A 25 -8.34 2.53 -4.71
N TYR A 26 -8.64 2.13 -3.48
CA TYR A 26 -9.32 0.88 -3.16
C TYR A 26 -10.66 1.19 -2.49
N GLN A 27 -11.75 0.66 -3.06
CA GLN A 27 -13.12 0.90 -2.56
C GLN A 27 -13.47 2.39 -2.37
N ASN A 28 -13.07 3.25 -3.31
CA ASN A 28 -13.21 4.72 -3.25
C ASN A 28 -12.44 5.40 -2.11
N LYS A 29 -11.46 4.72 -1.51
CA LYS A 29 -10.57 5.29 -0.49
C LYS A 29 -9.13 5.28 -0.99
N PRO A 30 -8.36 6.36 -0.78
CA PRO A 30 -6.92 6.33 -1.04
C PRO A 30 -6.25 5.37 -0.05
N VAL A 31 -5.42 4.49 -0.59
CA VAL A 31 -4.64 3.50 0.16
C VAL A 31 -3.20 3.50 -0.34
N PHE A 32 -2.28 3.06 0.50
CA PHE A 32 -0.85 2.96 0.19
C PHE A 32 -0.28 1.64 0.70
N PHE A 33 0.90 1.26 0.22
CA PHE A 33 1.58 0.07 0.74
C PHE A 33 2.21 0.35 2.11
N ALA A 34 1.61 -0.25 3.14
CA ALA A 34 2.02 0.00 4.52
C ALA A 34 3.46 -0.47 4.81
N VAL A 35 3.93 -1.53 4.15
CA VAL A 35 5.31 -2.03 4.27
C VAL A 35 6.32 -1.03 3.69
N GLU A 36 6.02 -0.39 2.55
CA GLU A 36 6.89 0.64 1.98
C GLU A 36 7.01 1.85 2.91
N LEU A 37 5.87 2.27 3.50
CA LEU A 37 5.86 3.35 4.47
C LEU A 37 6.72 3.02 5.70
N ALA A 38 6.56 1.83 6.28
CA ALA A 38 7.33 1.44 7.46
C ALA A 38 8.85 1.40 7.18
N LYS A 39 9.26 0.92 6.00
CA LYS A 39 10.66 0.96 5.56
C LYS A 39 11.16 2.40 5.39
N ALA A 40 10.36 3.27 4.76
CA ALA A 40 10.72 4.66 4.53
C ALA A 40 10.82 5.47 5.84
N LEU A 41 10.05 5.11 6.86
CA LEU A 41 10.12 5.68 8.20
C LEU A 41 11.31 5.14 9.04
N GLY A 42 12.03 4.13 8.54
CA GLY A 42 13.22 3.57 9.19
C GLY A 42 12.93 2.50 10.25
N TYR A 43 11.76 1.86 10.23
CA TYR A 43 11.49 0.72 11.11
C TYR A 43 12.35 -0.49 10.73
N ALA A 44 12.98 -1.11 11.73
CA ALA A 44 13.82 -2.30 11.54
C ALA A 44 13.00 -3.52 11.09
N ASP A 45 11.82 -3.74 11.69
CA ASP A 45 10.85 -4.74 11.25
C ASP A 45 9.55 -4.04 10.82
N PRO A 46 9.31 -3.92 9.50
CA PRO A 46 8.09 -3.36 8.98
C PRO A 46 6.84 -4.10 9.45
N HIS A 47 6.87 -5.42 9.57
CA HIS A 47 5.68 -6.20 9.92
C HIS A 47 5.27 -6.00 11.38
N ASP A 48 6.26 -5.93 12.29
CA ASP A 48 6.02 -5.59 13.69
C ASP A 48 5.49 -4.16 13.83
N ALA A 49 6.08 -3.19 13.11
CA ALA A 49 5.60 -1.81 13.10
C ALA A 49 4.13 -1.72 12.64
N LEU A 50 3.76 -2.46 11.61
CA LEU A 50 2.37 -2.52 11.13
C LEU A 50 1.45 -3.16 12.16
N ASN A 51 1.88 -4.23 12.84
CA ASN A 51 1.07 -4.87 13.87
C ASN A 51 0.83 -3.96 15.09
N ASN A 52 1.83 -3.15 15.45
CA ASN A 52 1.77 -2.26 16.61
C ASN A 52 1.03 -0.93 16.32
N HIS A 53 1.11 -0.43 15.08
CA HIS A 53 0.60 0.90 14.73
C HIS A 53 -0.63 0.90 13.79
N CYS A 54 -0.79 -0.12 12.92
CA CYS A 54 -1.88 -0.15 11.94
C CYS A 54 -3.06 -1.01 12.39
N LYS A 55 -4.07 -0.37 12.98
CA LYS A 55 -5.32 -1.04 13.42
C LYS A 55 -6.31 -1.35 12.30
N SER A 56 -6.19 -0.70 11.15
CA SER A 56 -7.11 -0.86 10.00
C SER A 56 -6.39 -1.37 8.75
N LEU A 57 -5.40 -2.25 8.94
CA LEU A 57 -4.65 -2.83 7.84
C LEU A 57 -5.58 -3.67 6.94
N ILE A 58 -5.64 -3.33 5.66
CA ILE A 58 -6.33 -4.12 4.66
C ILE A 58 -5.39 -5.27 4.27
N LYS A 59 -5.78 -6.50 4.59
CA LYS A 59 -5.03 -7.70 4.21
C LYS A 59 -5.62 -8.24 2.91
N LEU A 60 -4.83 -8.15 1.84
CA LEU A 60 -5.17 -8.73 0.54
C LEU A 60 -4.46 -10.06 0.39
N ASN A 61 -5.15 -11.05 -0.17
CA ASN A 61 -4.53 -12.31 -0.58
C ASN A 61 -3.88 -12.19 -1.97
N SER A 62 -3.13 -13.22 -2.37
CA SER A 62 -2.41 -13.25 -3.65
C SER A 62 -3.33 -13.13 -4.89
N GLY A 63 -4.54 -13.67 -4.81
CA GLY A 63 -5.55 -13.52 -5.86
C GLY A 63 -6.03 -12.07 -5.96
N GLU A 64 -6.41 -11.47 -4.83
CA GLU A 64 -6.88 -10.08 -4.78
C GLU A 64 -5.81 -9.08 -5.27
N THR A 65 -4.55 -9.27 -4.91
CA THR A 65 -3.46 -8.40 -5.38
C THR A 65 -3.23 -8.53 -6.89
N THR A 66 -3.39 -9.74 -7.43
CA THR A 66 -3.32 -10.02 -8.88
C THR A 66 -4.47 -9.35 -9.62
N GLU A 67 -5.71 -9.52 -9.15
CA GLU A 67 -6.91 -8.91 -9.75
C GLU A 67 -6.83 -7.38 -9.74
N LEU A 68 -6.32 -6.80 -8.66
CA LEU A 68 -6.15 -5.36 -8.52
C LEU A 68 -4.92 -4.82 -9.27
N ASN A 69 -4.13 -5.67 -9.93
CA ASN A 69 -2.89 -5.29 -10.61
C ASN A 69 -1.93 -4.51 -9.71
N LEU A 70 -1.91 -4.81 -8.40
CA LEU A 70 -1.09 -4.11 -7.40
C LEU A 70 0.39 -4.48 -7.46
N GLY A 71 0.81 -5.21 -8.50
CA GLY A 71 2.19 -5.57 -8.74
C GLY A 71 2.76 -6.44 -7.62
N PHE A 72 2.62 -7.75 -7.74
CA PHE A 72 3.71 -8.60 -7.24
C PHE A 72 4.92 -8.29 -8.12
N LEU A 73 5.81 -7.42 -7.65
CA LEU A 73 7.21 -7.46 -8.03
C LEU A 73 7.91 -8.24 -6.90
N PRO A 74 8.65 -9.31 -7.27
CA PRO A 74 9.24 -10.28 -6.34
C PRO A 74 10.11 -9.67 -5.24
#